data_AF-A0A4R4MUS2-F1
#
_entry.id   AF-A0A4R4MUS2-F1
#
_cell.length_a   1.000
_cell.length_b   1.000
_cell.length_c   1.000
_cell.angle_alpha   90.00
_cell.angle_beta   90.00
_cell.angle_gamma   90.00
#
_symmetry.space_group_name_H-M   'P 1'
#
loop_
_entity.id
_entity.type
_entity.pdbx_description
1 polymer ?
#
loop_
_entity_poly.entity_id
_entity_poly.type
_entity_poly.pdbx_seq_one_letter_code
_entity_poly.pdbx_strand_id
1 'polypeptide(L)'
;MHPLISRRALNRATLDRQFLLRRTTRSVTDVVEHLGGLQAQTPHTWYTGLWSRIEEFKPDDAAGLLSSRQLVRIALQRSTIHLVTARDCLAMRPLLQVVGERAAGGAFGRRPVRPARRSPPRRGHPRAGAATSTRSRSRTGPPARERSAMQNGVLQNRLGRYGGPRAGT
;
A
#
# COMPACT_ATOMS: atom_id res chain seq x y z
N MET A 1 28.17 -11.56 32.73
CA MET A 1 26.99 -10.90 33.33
C MET A 1 25.76 -11.71 32.97
N HIS A 2 25.03 -12.27 33.94
CA HIS A 2 23.73 -12.86 33.64
C HIS A 2 22.71 -11.72 33.47
N PRO A 3 21.93 -11.72 32.37
CA PRO A 3 20.99 -10.64 32.12
C PRO A 3 19.88 -10.64 33.18
N LEU A 4 19.57 -9.46 33.73
CA LEU A 4 18.51 -9.25 34.72
C LEU A 4 17.13 -9.73 34.23
N ILE A 5 16.91 -9.77 32.91
CA ILE A 5 15.74 -10.38 32.29
C ILE A 5 16.17 -11.50 31.34
N SER A 6 15.61 -12.70 31.53
CA SER A 6 15.88 -13.80 30.61
C SER A 6 15.25 -13.53 29.24
N ARG A 7 15.79 -14.15 28.18
CA ARG A 7 15.21 -14.06 26.83
C ARG A 7 13.74 -14.49 26.79
N ARG A 8 13.38 -15.52 27.56
CA ARG A 8 12.00 -16.00 27.67
C ARG A 8 11.11 -14.96 28.34
N ALA A 9 11.57 -14.35 29.43
CA ALA A 9 10.83 -13.29 30.11
C ALA A 9 10.63 -12.06 29.21
N LEU A 10 11.67 -11.62 28.49
CA LEU A 10 11.55 -10.54 27.51
C LEU A 10 10.53 -10.89 26.42
N ASN A 11 10.60 -12.09 25.86
CA ASN A 11 9.66 -12.52 24.83
C ASN A 11 8.20 -12.55 25.33
N ARG A 12 7.95 -13.07 26.53
CA ARG A 12 6.60 -13.07 27.13
C ARG A 12 6.11 -11.66 27.39
N ALA A 13 6.96 -10.79 27.93
CA ALA A 13 6.63 -9.39 28.16
C ALA A 13 6.33 -8.65 26.83
N THR A 14 7.02 -8.98 25.75
CA THR A 14 6.73 -8.42 24.42
C THR A 14 5.37 -8.90 23.89
N LEU A 15 5.07 -10.19 24.00
CA LEU A 15 3.78 -10.73 23.51
C LEU A 15 2.59 -10.25 24.34
N ASP A 16 2.75 -10.08 25.65
CA ASP A 16 1.68 -9.54 26.52
C ASP A 16 1.37 -8.08 26.13
N ARG A 17 2.38 -7.23 25.95
CA ARG A 17 2.20 -5.86 25.43
C ARG A 17 1.58 -5.81 24.04
N GLN A 18 1.77 -6.85 23.22
CA GLN A 18 1.13 -6.93 21.91
C GLN A 18 -0.27 -7.54 21.93
N PHE A 19 -0.83 -7.84 23.10
CA PHE A 19 -2.13 -8.52 23.27
C PHE A 19 -2.17 -9.89 22.58
N LEU A 20 -1.04 -10.60 22.54
CA LEU A 20 -0.91 -11.91 21.89
C LEU A 20 -0.91 -13.07 22.88
N LEU A 21 -0.78 -12.80 24.18
CA LEU A 21 -0.99 -13.81 25.23
C LEU A 21 -2.45 -13.85 25.69
N ARG A 22 -3.10 -12.68 25.71
CA ARG A 22 -4.49 -12.48 26.07
C ARG A 22 -5.05 -11.40 25.17
N ARG A 23 -6.26 -11.63 24.67
CA ARG A 23 -7.01 -10.61 23.94
C ARG A 23 -7.47 -9.52 24.91
N THR A 24 -7.79 -8.36 24.37
CA THR A 24 -8.16 -7.17 25.12
C THR A 24 -9.54 -6.66 24.71
N THR A 25 -10.24 -5.99 25.61
CA THR A 25 -11.51 -5.30 25.36
C THR A 25 -11.31 -3.85 24.93
N ARG A 26 -10.06 -3.41 24.73
CA ARG A 26 -9.74 -2.07 24.24
C ARG A 26 -10.29 -1.83 22.83
N SER A 27 -10.56 -0.57 22.52
CA SER A 27 -11.03 -0.17 21.19
C SER A 27 -9.98 -0.44 20.11
N VAL A 28 -10.43 -0.51 18.85
CA VAL A 28 -9.54 -0.69 17.70
C VAL A 28 -8.49 0.42 17.63
N THR A 29 -8.87 1.68 17.85
CA THR A 29 -7.95 2.81 17.84
C THR A 29 -6.91 2.68 18.94
N ASP A 30 -7.31 2.35 20.18
CA ASP A 30 -6.37 2.20 21.30
C ASP A 30 -5.35 1.08 21.03
N VAL A 31 -5.79 -0.03 20.45
CA VAL A 31 -4.88 -1.13 20.10
C VAL A 31 -3.92 -0.72 18.98
N VAL A 32 -4.40 -0.04 17.94
CA VAL A 32 -3.55 0.42 16.83
C VAL A 32 -2.51 1.42 17.32
N GLU A 33 -2.88 2.38 18.17
CA GLU A 33 -1.96 3.36 18.76
C GLU A 33 -0.95 2.67 19.69
N HIS A 34 -1.42 1.75 20.54
CA HIS A 34 -0.54 1.00 21.45
C HIS A 34 0.55 0.22 20.71
N LEU A 35 0.23 -0.33 19.53
CA LEU A 35 1.17 -1.08 18.70
C LEU A 35 2.06 -0.19 17.83
N GLY A 36 1.78 1.11 17.75
CA GLY A 36 2.45 2.03 16.81
C GLY A 36 2.10 1.77 15.35
N GLY A 37 0.91 1.21 15.10
CA GLY A 37 0.41 0.82 13.79
C GLY A 37 0.50 -0.68 13.49
N LEU A 38 -0.29 -1.11 12.50
CA LEU A 38 -0.31 -2.49 11.99
C LEU A 38 0.04 -2.53 10.51
N GLN A 39 0.86 -3.50 10.11
CA GLN A 39 1.27 -3.66 8.73
C GLN A 39 0.08 -4.07 7.83
N ALA A 40 -0.20 -3.26 6.80
CA ALA A 40 -1.44 -3.28 6.02
C ALA A 40 -1.21 -3.23 4.49
N GLN A 41 -0.15 -3.88 4.01
CA GLN A 41 0.18 -3.98 2.58
C GLN A 41 -0.89 -4.76 1.81
N THR A 42 -1.45 -5.81 2.40
CA THR A 42 -2.61 -6.50 1.83
C THR A 42 -3.91 -5.98 2.46
N PRO A 43 -5.05 -6.14 1.77
CA PRO A 43 -6.33 -5.65 2.28
C PRO A 43 -6.82 -6.35 3.56
N HIS A 44 -6.37 -7.57 3.86
CA HIS A 44 -6.97 -8.42 4.88
C HIS A 44 -6.07 -8.72 6.09
N THR A 45 -4.73 -8.68 5.97
CA THR A 45 -3.82 -9.14 7.04
C THR A 45 -3.97 -8.39 8.35
N TRP A 46 -4.31 -7.10 8.29
CA TRP A 46 -4.50 -6.27 9.46
C TRP A 46 -5.83 -6.54 10.18
N TYR A 47 -6.87 -7.02 9.50
CA TYR A 47 -8.09 -7.51 10.16
C TYR A 47 -7.80 -8.76 11.00
N THR A 48 -7.04 -9.72 10.47
CA THR A 48 -6.58 -10.88 11.25
C THR A 48 -5.74 -10.45 12.44
N GLY A 49 -4.85 -9.47 12.24
CA GLY A 49 -4.04 -8.90 13.32
C GLY A 49 -4.87 -8.29 14.45
N LEU A 50 -5.96 -7.59 14.14
CA LEU A 50 -6.88 -7.04 15.14
C LEU A 50 -7.72 -8.13 15.81
N TRP A 51 -8.25 -9.08 15.02
CA TRP A 51 -9.03 -10.21 15.52
C TRP A 51 -8.26 -11.05 16.55
N SER A 52 -6.97 -11.31 16.31
CA SER A 52 -6.12 -12.04 17.25
C SER A 52 -5.86 -11.31 18.57
N ARG A 53 -6.17 -10.01 18.65
CA ARG A 53 -5.82 -9.14 19.79
C ARG A 53 -7.02 -8.58 20.53
N ILE A 54 -8.13 -8.33 19.85
CA ILE A 54 -9.32 -7.68 20.41
C ILE A 54 -10.43 -8.70 20.58
N GLU A 55 -11.03 -8.77 21.76
CA GLU A 55 -12.21 -9.61 22.04
C GLU A 55 -13.42 -9.12 21.24
N GLU A 56 -14.25 -10.04 20.76
CA GLU A 56 -15.47 -9.73 19.99
C GLU A 56 -15.29 -8.81 18.77
N PHE A 57 -14.06 -8.71 18.24
CA PHE A 57 -13.73 -7.84 17.11
C PHE A 57 -14.61 -8.11 15.87
N LYS A 58 -15.25 -7.06 15.35
CA LYS A 58 -16.00 -7.07 14.10
C LYS A 58 -15.26 -6.28 13.02
N PRO A 59 -15.08 -6.84 11.81
CA PRO A 59 -14.45 -6.11 10.70
C PRO A 59 -15.12 -4.77 10.37
N ASP A 60 -16.45 -4.70 10.51
CA ASP A 60 -17.22 -3.49 10.21
C ASP A 60 -16.85 -2.30 11.10
N ASP A 61 -16.46 -2.54 12.35
CA ASP A 61 -16.01 -1.47 13.26
C ASP A 61 -14.75 -0.79 12.71
N ALA A 62 -13.79 -1.59 12.24
CA ALA A 62 -12.57 -1.04 11.63
C ALA A 62 -12.82 -0.42 10.25
N ALA A 63 -13.77 -0.97 9.47
CA ALA A 63 -14.17 -0.40 8.18
C ALA A 63 -14.86 0.98 8.36
N GLY A 64 -15.68 1.14 9.40
CA GLY A 64 -16.29 2.42 9.77
C GLY A 64 -15.25 3.47 10.17
N LEU A 65 -14.22 3.06 10.91
CA LEU A 65 -13.10 3.95 11.26
C LEU A 65 -12.25 4.38 10.06
N LEU A 66 -12.05 3.49 9.07
CA LEU A 66 -11.42 3.87 7.79
C LEU A 66 -12.29 4.85 7.01
N SER A 67 -13.60 4.59 6.94
CA SER A 67 -14.55 5.43 6.19
C SER A 67 -14.68 6.83 6.80
N SER A 68 -14.64 6.93 8.12
CA SER A 68 -14.62 8.20 8.87
C SER A 68 -13.23 8.85 8.96
N ARG A 69 -12.20 8.25 8.35
CA ARG A 69 -10.80 8.71 8.36
C ARG A 69 -10.15 8.78 9.76
N GLN A 70 -10.71 8.08 10.74
CA GLN A 70 -10.09 7.92 12.05
C GLN A 70 -8.93 6.92 12.02
N LEU A 71 -9.03 5.92 11.14
CA LEU A 71 -7.91 5.08 10.72
C LEU A 71 -7.49 5.45 9.30
N VAL A 72 -6.18 5.37 9.03
CA VAL A 72 -5.58 5.68 7.74
C VAL A 72 -4.59 4.58 7.37
N ARG A 73 -4.59 4.21 6.08
CA ARG A 73 -3.56 3.34 5.49
C ARG A 73 -2.57 4.18 4.70
N ILE A 74 -1.31 4.19 5.12
CA ILE A 74 -0.29 5.06 4.54
C ILE A 74 1.11 4.42 4.65
N ALA A 75 2.00 4.77 3.73
CA ALA A 75 3.40 4.38 3.81
C ALA A 75 4.09 5.08 4.99
N LEU A 76 4.66 4.29 5.91
CA LEU A 76 5.40 4.76 7.09
C LEU A 76 6.70 3.98 7.28
N GLN A 77 6.84 3.24 8.39
CA GLN A 77 8.09 2.59 8.80
C GLN A 77 8.56 1.64 7.70
N ARG A 78 9.81 1.81 7.25
CA ARG A 78 10.45 1.04 6.18
C ARG A 78 9.73 1.12 4.82
N SER A 79 9.01 2.23 4.58
CA SER A 79 8.26 2.47 3.34
C SER A 79 7.17 1.44 3.02
N THR A 80 6.71 0.68 4.01
CA THR A 80 5.57 -0.24 3.86
C THR A 80 4.27 0.44 4.26
N ILE A 81 3.14 -0.05 3.73
CA ILE A 81 1.82 0.44 4.14
C ILE A 81 1.50 -0.06 5.54
N HIS A 82 1.13 0.88 6.41
CA HIS A 82 0.66 0.64 7.78
C HIS A 82 -0.72 1.26 7.98
N LEU A 83 -1.53 0.59 8.79
CA LEU A 83 -2.77 1.08 9.36
C LEU A 83 -2.46 1.77 10.68
N VAL A 84 -2.80 3.04 10.79
CA VAL A 84 -2.55 3.89 11.97
C VAL A 84 -3.77 4.77 12.24
N THR A 85 -3.87 5.35 13.44
CA THR A 85 -4.86 6.42 13.66
C THR A 85 -4.46 7.69 12.92
N ALA A 86 -5.43 8.56 12.66
CA ALA A 86 -5.17 9.87 12.05
C ALA A 86 -4.19 10.70 12.90
N ARG A 87 -4.33 10.63 14.24
CA ARG A 87 -3.43 11.29 15.19
C ARG A 87 -1.98 10.81 15.03
N ASP A 88 -1.76 9.50 15.10
CA ASP A 88 -0.43 8.92 14.97
C ASP A 88 0.15 9.14 13.57
N CYS A 89 -0.69 9.11 12.54
CA CYS A 89 -0.27 9.48 11.19
C CYS A 89 0.33 10.89 11.15
N LEU A 90 -0.34 11.88 11.74
CA LEU A 90 0.14 13.26 11.78
C LEU A 90 1.42 13.42 12.60
N ALA A 91 1.57 12.65 13.68
CA ALA A 91 2.78 12.66 14.50
C ALA A 91 3.98 11.97 13.82
N MET A 92 3.76 10.82 13.18
CA MET A 92 4.84 9.99 12.63
C MET A 92 5.26 10.38 11.22
N ARG A 93 4.33 10.87 10.37
CA ARG A 93 4.62 11.12 8.96
C ARG A 93 5.80 12.09 8.75
N PRO A 94 5.91 13.24 9.45
CA PRO A 94 7.04 14.16 9.27
C PRO A 94 8.39 13.52 9.60
N LEU A 95 8.44 12.68 10.65
CA LEU A 95 9.66 12.00 11.10
C LEU A 95 10.18 10.99 10.07
N LEU A 96 9.26 10.34 9.35
CA LEU A 96 9.57 9.27 8.40
C LEU A 96 9.70 9.75 6.95
N GLN A 97 9.24 10.97 6.67
CA GLN A 97 9.20 11.53 5.32
C GLN A 97 10.59 11.56 4.67
N VAL A 98 11.62 12.03 5.39
CA VAL A 98 12.99 12.15 4.85
C VAL A 98 13.55 10.80 4.39
N VAL A 99 13.33 9.74 5.18
CA VAL A 99 13.80 8.39 4.83
C VAL A 99 12.99 7.82 3.67
N GLY A 100 11.67 8.06 3.67
CA GLY A 100 10.79 7.64 2.59
C GLY A 100 11.14 8.27 1.25
N GLU A 101 11.41 9.58 1.23
CA GLU A 101 11.80 10.32 0.02
C GLU A 101 13.15 9.84 -0.52
N ARG A 102 14.13 9.58 0.34
CA ARG A 102 15.42 8.99 -0.09
C ARG A 102 15.25 7.61 -0.71
N ALA A 103 14.44 6.76 -0.09
CA ALA A 103 14.15 5.43 -0.62
C ALA A 103 13.47 5.50 -2.00
N ALA A 104 12.53 6.45 -2.19
CA ALA A 104 11.87 6.67 -3.47
C ALA A 104 12.83 7.25 -4.53
N GLY A 105 13.69 8.21 -4.14
CA GLY A 105 14.67 8.84 -5.03
C GLY A 105 15.73 7.87 -5.57
N GLY A 106 16.14 6.87 -4.79
CA GLY A 106 17.06 5.83 -5.26
C GLY A 106 16.43 4.84 -6.26
N ALA A 107 15.14 4.52 -6.08
CA ALA A 107 14.44 3.52 -6.90
C ALA A 107 13.84 4.12 -8.20
N PHE A 108 13.40 5.37 -8.18
CA PHE A 108 12.69 6.01 -9.31
C PHE A 108 13.37 7.30 -9.83
N GLY A 109 14.48 7.73 -9.21
CA GLY A 109 15.18 8.98 -9.55
C GLY A 109 16.01 8.98 -10.83
N ARG A 110 15.94 7.93 -11.67
CA ARG A 110 16.43 8.04 -13.05
C ARG A 110 15.47 8.94 -13.83
N ARG A 111 15.79 10.24 -13.84
CA ARG A 111 15.20 11.23 -14.75
C ARG A 111 15.13 10.59 -16.15
N PRO A 112 13.94 10.44 -16.77
CA PRO A 112 13.89 9.89 -18.11
C PRO A 112 14.76 10.78 -18.99
N VAL A 113 15.76 10.19 -19.64
CA VAL A 113 16.56 10.86 -20.66
C VAL A 113 15.55 11.41 -21.66
N ARG A 114 15.39 12.73 -21.70
CA ARG A 114 14.54 13.40 -22.67
C ARG A 114 15.10 13.00 -24.03
N PRO A 115 14.38 12.24 -24.87
CA PRO A 115 14.91 11.86 -26.16
C PRO A 115 15.24 13.15 -26.91
N ALA A 116 16.46 13.23 -27.44
CA ALA A 116 16.91 14.36 -28.22
C ALA A 116 15.82 14.67 -29.25
N ARG A 117 15.39 15.94 -29.31
CA ARG A 117 14.42 16.41 -30.29
C ARG A 117 14.95 15.99 -31.64
N ARG A 118 14.32 15.00 -32.28
CA ARG A 118 14.67 14.61 -33.64
C ARG A 118 14.38 15.84 -34.49
N SER A 119 15.44 16.47 -35.02
CA SER A 119 15.30 17.62 -35.90
C SER A 119 14.30 17.25 -37.00
N PRO A 120 13.32 18.11 -37.32
CA PRO A 120 12.39 17.82 -38.40
C PRO A 120 13.19 17.60 -39.69
N PRO A 121 12.79 16.65 -40.56
CA PRO A 121 13.46 16.46 -41.83
C PRO A 121 13.45 17.78 -42.60
N ARG A 122 14.65 18.24 -43.00
CA ARG A 122 14.78 19.37 -43.93
C ARG A 122 13.93 19.03 -45.16
N ARG A 123 12.92 19.86 -45.46
CA ARG A 123 12.14 19.75 -46.71
C ARG A 123 13.10 19.93 -47.88
N GLY A 124 13.52 18.82 -48.48
CA GLY A 124 14.12 18.79 -49.81
C GLY A 124 13.04 19.02 -50.85
N HIS A 125 13.34 19.86 -51.85
CA HIS A 125 12.50 20.08 -53.02
C HIS A 125 12.27 18.76 -53.78
N PRO A 126 11.08 18.55 -54.36
CA PRO A 126 10.75 17.29 -55.02
C PRO A 126 11.50 17.15 -56.34
N ARG A 127 12.25 16.06 -56.50
CA ARG A 127 12.56 15.48 -57.80
C ARG A 127 11.86 14.13 -57.90
N ALA A 128 11.14 13.98 -59.01
CA ALA A 128 10.32 12.84 -59.39
C ALA A 128 11.14 11.56 -59.59
N GLY A 129 10.53 10.40 -59.32
CA GLY A 129 11.09 9.12 -59.76
C GLY A 129 10.58 7.89 -59.01
N ALA A 130 9.52 7.31 -59.55
CA ALA A 130 9.23 5.87 -59.65
C ALA A 130 9.09 4.96 -58.40
N ALA A 131 8.09 4.08 -58.54
CA ALA A 131 7.61 3.09 -57.59
C ALA A 131 8.61 1.96 -57.28
N THR A 132 8.38 1.24 -56.19
CA THR A 132 7.92 -0.18 -56.19
C THR A 132 8.09 -0.81 -54.79
N SER A 133 7.10 -1.62 -54.40
CA SER A 133 7.27 -2.88 -53.65
C SER A 133 7.38 -2.90 -52.10
N THR A 134 6.27 -3.37 -51.50
CA THR A 134 6.14 -4.66 -50.77
C THR A 134 6.29 -4.75 -49.23
N ARG A 135 5.27 -5.43 -48.66
CA ARG A 135 5.12 -6.18 -47.40
C ARG A 135 5.07 -5.43 -46.06
N SER A 136 3.99 -5.48 -45.27
CA SER A 136 3.25 -6.58 -44.57
C SER A 136 3.82 -7.01 -43.20
N ARG A 137 2.96 -6.81 -42.18
CA ARG A 137 2.73 -7.56 -40.92
C ARG A 137 3.89 -7.58 -39.90
N SER A 138 3.78 -6.96 -38.72
CA SER A 138 2.83 -7.03 -37.59
C SER A 138 3.18 -8.10 -36.54
N ARG A 139 3.14 -7.63 -35.27
CA ARG A 139 2.98 -8.34 -33.97
C ARG A 139 4.25 -8.69 -33.19
N THR A 140 4.81 -7.68 -32.54
CA THR A 140 5.38 -7.80 -31.18
C THR A 140 4.26 -7.61 -30.13
N GLY A 141 4.34 -8.38 -29.04
CA GLY A 141 3.33 -8.44 -27.97
C GLY A 141 3.16 -7.14 -27.16
N PRO A 142 2.19 -7.09 -26.23
CA PRO A 142 1.84 -5.86 -25.53
C PRO A 142 2.98 -5.36 -24.63
N PRO A 143 3.24 -4.03 -24.60
CA PRO A 143 4.36 -3.45 -23.85
C PRO A 143 4.10 -3.41 -22.34
N ALA A 144 5.20 -3.38 -21.59
CA ALA A 144 5.35 -3.54 -20.13
C ALA A 144 4.55 -2.59 -19.20
N ARG A 145 3.59 -1.81 -19.70
CA ARG A 145 2.78 -0.89 -18.88
C ARG A 145 1.75 -1.59 -17.99
N GLU A 146 1.40 -2.84 -18.26
CA GLU A 146 0.41 -3.59 -17.46
C GLU A 146 0.97 -4.29 -16.22
N ARG A 147 2.30 -4.39 -16.04
CA ARG A 147 2.88 -5.03 -14.84
C ARG A 147 2.92 -4.12 -13.61
N SER A 148 2.88 -2.80 -13.81
CA SER A 148 2.99 -1.81 -12.72
C SER A 148 1.66 -1.52 -12.01
N ALA A 149 0.53 -1.81 -12.66
CA ALA A 149 -0.81 -1.58 -12.11
C ALA A 149 -1.24 -2.60 -11.03
N MET A 150 -0.52 -3.72 -10.89
CA MET A 150 -0.77 -4.72 -9.84
C MET A 150 -0.08 -4.42 -8.50
N GLN A 151 0.90 -3.50 -8.47
CA GLN A 151 1.67 -3.18 -7.26
C GLN A 151 1.32 -1.83 -6.62
N ASN A 152 0.64 -0.94 -7.35
CA ASN A 152 0.19 0.35 -6.84
C ASN A 152 -1.30 0.53 -7.14
N GLY A 153 -2.13 0.31 -6.11
CA GLY A 153 -3.57 0.23 -6.21
C GLY A 153 -4.21 1.40 -6.94
N VAL A 154 -4.74 1.11 -8.13
CA VAL A 154 -5.94 1.73 -8.68
C VAL A 154 -6.70 0.60 -9.36
N LEU A 155 -7.76 0.11 -8.70
CA LEU A 155 -8.85 -0.80 -9.10
C LEU A 155 -9.34 -1.40 -7.76
N GLN A 156 -10.58 -1.34 -7.30
CA GLN A 156 -11.84 -0.89 -7.86
C GLN A 156 -12.83 -0.80 -6.68
N ASN A 157 -13.59 0.30 -6.63
CA ASN A 157 -14.96 0.26 -6.11
C ASN A 157 -15.75 -0.67 -7.04
N ARG A 158 -15.86 -1.95 -6.69
CA ARG A 158 -16.76 -2.89 -7.33
C ARG A 158 -17.11 -4.06 -6.40
N LEU A 159 -17.73 -3.73 -5.27
CA LEU A 159 -18.53 -4.68 -4.50
C LEU A 159 -19.87 -4.03 -4.12
N GLY A 160 -20.65 -3.67 -5.15
CA GLY A 160 -22.09 -3.77 -5.04
C GLY A 160 -22.47 -5.23 -5.28
N ARG A 161 -23.28 -5.81 -4.40
CA ARG A 161 -23.76 -7.21 -4.30
C ARG A 161 -23.07 -8.08 -3.26
N TYR A 162 -23.29 -7.78 -1.99
CA TYR A 162 -23.78 -8.80 -1.06
C TYR A 162 -25.03 -8.23 -0.40
N GLY A 163 -26.17 -8.81 -0.78
CA GLY A 163 -27.50 -8.36 -0.38
C GLY A 163 -27.95 -8.96 0.94
N GLY A 164 -28.56 -8.12 1.75
CA GLY A 164 -29.71 -8.40 2.60
C GLY A 164 -30.53 -7.10 2.67
N PRO A 165 -31.86 -7.10 2.93
CA PRO A 165 -32.68 -8.17 3.49
C PRO A 165 -33.94 -8.50 2.64
N ARG A 166 -34.64 -9.59 2.97
CA ARG A 166 -36.09 -9.69 2.74
C ARG A 166 -36.77 -10.08 4.05
N ALA A 167 -37.50 -9.12 4.62
CA ALA A 167 -38.54 -9.35 5.61
C ALA A 167 -39.86 -9.69 4.89
N GLY A 168 -40.69 -10.51 5.53
CA GLY A 168 -42.14 -10.63 5.29
C GLY A 168 -42.58 -11.84 4.46
N THR A 169 -42.98 -12.92 5.14
CA THR A 169 -44.39 -13.25 5.48
C THR A 169 -44.39 -14.28 6.59
#